data_AF-A0A7W1KK69-F1
#
_entry.id   AF-A0A7W1KK69-F1
#
_cell.length_a   1.000
_cell.length_b   1.000
_cell.length_c   1.000
_cell.angle_alpha   90.00
_cell.angle_beta   90.00
_cell.angle_gamma   90.00
#
_symmetry.space_group_name_H-M   'P 1'
#
loop_
_entity.id
_entity.type
_entity.pdbx_description
1 polymer ?
#
loop_
_entity_poly.entity_id
_entity_poly.type
_entity_poly.pdbx_seq_one_letter_code
_entity_poly.pdbx_strand_id
1 'polypeptide(L)'
;MPDSTRRPSPDAQADQRIQEILRAADSWSKEAPRALMPAIRAVCIRLAEMVADQRNYLAPLPEPQETERRQVLSMVADRLRSKPVTEGVDEHLKALEELELRSTGSWAIVASAQTEWITTAIRYLEGQAAALPAGDRPDPYWADDVVAGIIASVRALIGVDELHARTEARYSGPVKRITPDEE
;
A
#
# COMPACT_ATOMS: atom_id res chain seq x y z
N MET A 1 32.30 -3.44 21.85
CA MET A 1 31.09 -2.58 21.84
C MET A 1 30.70 -2.43 20.38
N PRO A 2 29.62 -3.07 19.91
CA PRO A 2 29.33 -3.16 18.48
C PRO A 2 28.78 -1.84 17.94
N ASP A 3 29.18 -1.56 16.71
CA ASP A 3 28.89 -0.39 15.89
C ASP A 3 27.40 -0.39 15.45
N SER A 4 26.50 -0.01 16.37
CA SER A 4 25.05 -0.21 16.24
C SER A 4 24.29 1.03 15.72
N THR A 5 24.95 1.91 14.96
CA THR A 5 24.35 3.17 14.46
C THR A 5 24.44 3.34 12.94
N ARG A 6 24.76 2.29 12.18
CA ARG A 6 24.78 2.39 10.71
C ARG A 6 23.37 2.25 10.16
N ARG A 7 22.88 3.29 9.48
CA ARG A 7 21.61 3.25 8.73
C ARG A 7 21.65 2.04 7.77
N PRO A 8 20.60 1.21 7.72
CA PRO A 8 20.55 0.07 6.80
C PRO A 8 20.71 0.54 5.35
N SER A 9 21.35 -0.26 4.51
CA SER A 9 21.50 0.04 3.09
C SER A 9 20.13 0.14 2.40
N PRO A 10 20.03 0.86 1.26
CA PRO A 10 18.79 0.91 0.48
C PRO A 10 18.24 -0.48 0.13
N ASP A 11 19.12 -1.42 -0.21
CA ASP A 11 18.74 -2.81 -0.46
C ASP A 11 18.11 -3.48 0.76
N ALA A 12 18.72 -3.33 1.94
CA ALA A 12 18.20 -3.90 3.19
C ALA A 12 16.87 -3.25 3.61
N GLN A 13 16.72 -1.94 3.38
CA GLN A 13 15.46 -1.23 3.61
C GLN A 13 14.36 -1.73 2.66
N ALA A 14 14.68 -1.95 1.38
CA ALA A 14 13.74 -2.50 0.43
C ALA A 14 13.33 -3.95 0.80
N ASP A 15 14.28 -4.80 1.20
CA ASP A 15 13.98 -6.18 1.64
C ASP A 15 13.08 -6.19 2.87
N GLN A 16 13.37 -5.34 3.85
CA GLN A 16 12.55 -5.19 5.05
C GLN A 16 11.11 -4.80 4.69
N ARG A 17 10.93 -3.81 3.80
CA ARG A 17 9.58 -3.38 3.36
C ARG A 17 8.83 -4.50 2.65
N ILE A 18 9.49 -5.26 1.77
CA ILE A 18 8.89 -6.43 1.11
C ILE A 18 8.42 -7.45 2.15
N GLN A 19 9.28 -7.79 3.12
CA GLN A 19 8.92 -8.73 4.18
C GLN A 19 7.75 -8.25 5.03
N GLU A 20 7.69 -6.96 5.34
CA GLU A 20 6.59 -6.36 6.10
C GLU A 20 5.28 -6.33 5.30
N ILE A 21 5.32 -6.02 4.00
CA ILE A 21 4.16 -6.08 3.09
C ILE A 21 3.61 -7.50 3.04
N LEU A 22 4.47 -8.50 2.83
CA LEU A 22 4.06 -9.90 2.79
C LEU A 22 3.52 -10.39 4.12
N ARG A 23 4.12 -9.95 5.24
CA ARG A 23 3.60 -10.25 6.58
C ARG A 23 2.22 -9.63 6.82
N ALA A 24 1.99 -8.41 6.33
CA ALA A 24 0.68 -7.77 6.42
C ALA A 24 -0.36 -8.54 5.61
N ALA A 25 -0.03 -8.93 4.37
CA ALA A 25 -0.88 -9.78 3.53
C ALA A 25 -1.27 -11.08 4.25
N ASP A 26 -0.28 -11.79 4.80
CA ASP A 26 -0.50 -13.01 5.58
C ASP A 26 -1.40 -12.76 6.80
N SER A 27 -1.23 -11.62 7.48
CA SER A 27 -2.05 -11.29 8.65
C SER A 27 -3.52 -11.12 8.28
N TRP A 28 -3.83 -10.36 7.24
CA TRP A 28 -5.21 -10.15 6.78
C TRP A 28 -5.84 -11.42 6.21
N SER A 29 -5.02 -12.35 5.73
CA SER A 29 -5.49 -13.65 5.25
C SER A 29 -5.97 -14.60 6.35
N LYS A 30 -5.61 -14.35 7.62
CA LYS A 30 -6.01 -15.20 8.77
C LYS A 30 -7.49 -15.10 9.10
N GLU A 31 -8.12 -13.98 8.75
CA GLU A 31 -9.53 -13.70 9.02
C GLU A 31 -10.43 -14.22 7.88
N ALA A 32 -9.84 -14.82 6.85
CA ALA A 32 -10.54 -15.36 5.69
C ALA A 32 -10.32 -16.88 5.51
N PRO A 33 -11.22 -17.57 4.80
CA PRO A 33 -10.99 -18.93 4.34
C PRO A 33 -9.63 -19.09 3.65
N ARG A 34 -8.93 -20.21 3.93
CA ARG A 34 -7.58 -20.46 3.38
C ARG A 34 -7.51 -20.41 1.86
N ALA A 35 -8.59 -20.78 1.18
CA ALA A 35 -8.70 -20.72 -0.27
C ALA A 35 -8.57 -19.29 -0.83
N LEU A 36 -8.84 -18.25 -0.03
CA LEU A 36 -8.76 -16.84 -0.42
C LEU A 36 -7.40 -16.22 -0.13
N MET A 37 -6.52 -16.89 0.61
CA MET A 37 -5.19 -16.36 0.95
C MET A 37 -4.40 -15.90 -0.28
N PRO A 38 -4.35 -16.65 -1.41
CA PRO A 38 -3.63 -16.20 -2.60
C PRO A 38 -4.22 -14.93 -3.20
N ALA A 39 -5.55 -14.79 -3.23
CA ALA A 39 -6.23 -13.61 -3.73
C ALA A 39 -5.97 -12.37 -2.86
N ILE A 40 -6.03 -12.52 -1.54
CA ILE A 40 -5.72 -11.45 -0.57
C ILE A 40 -4.27 -10.99 -0.73
N ARG A 41 -3.34 -11.95 -0.84
CA ARG A 41 -1.93 -11.68 -1.08
C ARG A 41 -1.71 -10.92 -2.39
N ALA A 42 -2.40 -11.31 -3.47
CA ALA A 42 -2.32 -10.63 -4.75
C ALA A 42 -2.78 -9.17 -4.67
N VAL A 43 -3.92 -8.90 -4.00
CA VAL A 43 -4.43 -7.53 -3.79
C VAL A 43 -3.41 -6.68 -3.03
N CYS A 44 -2.81 -7.23 -1.96
CA CYS A 44 -1.80 -6.51 -1.18
C CYS A 44 -0.54 -6.20 -1.98
N ILE A 45 0.01 -7.19 -2.70
CA ILE A 45 1.18 -7.01 -3.57
C ILE A 45 0.90 -5.95 -4.63
N ARG A 46 -0.26 -6.04 -5.31
CA ARG A 46 -0.61 -5.12 -6.38
C ARG A 46 -0.76 -3.68 -5.90
N LEU A 47 -1.40 -3.48 -4.75
CA LEU A 47 -1.50 -2.15 -4.15
C LEU A 47 -0.11 -1.59 -3.82
N ALA A 48 0.72 -2.39 -3.14
CA ALA A 48 2.04 -1.96 -2.71
C ALA A 48 2.94 -1.61 -3.90
N GLU A 49 2.87 -2.38 -4.98
CA GLU A 49 3.60 -2.14 -6.23
C GLU A 49 3.19 -0.79 -6.82
N MET A 50 1.89 -0.58 -7.00
CA MET A 50 1.33 0.62 -7.62
C MET A 50 1.67 1.89 -6.82
N VAL A 51 1.63 1.81 -5.48
CA VAL A 51 2.00 2.93 -4.60
C VAL A 51 3.52 3.18 -4.63
N ALA A 52 4.35 2.13 -4.67
CA ALA A 52 5.80 2.27 -4.78
C ALA A 52 6.24 2.88 -6.13
N ASP A 53 5.54 2.53 -7.22
CA ASP A 53 5.76 3.13 -8.54
C ASP A 53 5.48 4.63 -8.57
N GLN A 54 4.48 5.06 -7.81
CA GLN A 54 4.06 6.44 -7.71
C GLN A 54 4.91 7.28 -6.75
N ARG A 55 6.12 6.80 -6.40
CA ARG A 55 7.09 7.51 -5.55
C ARG A 55 7.32 8.98 -5.90
N ASN A 56 7.19 9.36 -7.18
CA ASN A 56 7.36 10.74 -7.63
C ASN A 56 6.21 11.68 -7.20
N TYR A 57 5.07 11.13 -6.79
CA TYR A 57 3.91 11.86 -6.30
C TYR A 57 3.88 11.97 -4.76
N LEU A 58 4.83 11.32 -4.07
CA LEU A 58 5.00 11.51 -2.63
C LEU A 58 5.58 12.90 -2.37
N ALA A 59 5.16 13.54 -1.27
CA ALA A 59 5.68 14.85 -0.90
C ALA A 59 7.20 14.78 -0.74
N PRO A 60 7.92 15.74 -1.31
CA PRO A 60 9.38 15.69 -1.39
C PRO A 60 10.01 15.76 0.00
N LEU A 61 11.09 15.01 0.19
CA LEU A 61 11.96 15.12 1.36
C LEU A 61 13.15 16.04 1.05
N PRO A 62 13.87 16.54 2.06
CA PRO A 62 15.19 17.13 1.85
C PRO A 62 16.17 16.13 1.22
N GLU A 63 17.19 16.62 0.53
CA GLU A 63 18.32 15.78 0.13
C GLU A 63 19.27 15.55 1.31
N PRO A 64 19.90 14.37 1.44
CA PRO A 64 19.90 13.24 0.48
C PRO A 64 18.74 12.24 0.63
N GLN A 65 17.78 12.50 1.54
CA GLN A 65 16.73 11.54 1.89
C GLN A 65 15.74 11.29 0.76
N GLU A 66 15.48 12.30 -0.08
CA GLU A 66 14.63 12.14 -1.27
C GLU A 66 15.22 11.14 -2.26
N THR A 67 16.50 11.30 -2.59
CA THR A 67 17.22 10.38 -3.48
C THR A 67 17.20 8.95 -2.93
N GLU A 68 17.51 8.78 -1.63
CA GLU A 68 17.50 7.48 -0.96
C GLU A 68 16.10 6.85 -0.98
N ARG A 69 15.05 7.62 -0.66
CA ARG A 69 13.66 7.13 -0.69
C ARG A 69 13.25 6.69 -2.08
N ARG A 70 13.59 7.46 -3.12
CA ARG A 70 13.27 7.10 -4.51
C ARG A 70 13.98 5.81 -4.92
N GLN A 71 15.23 5.63 -4.51
CA GLN A 71 15.98 4.41 -4.76
C GLN A 71 15.32 3.21 -4.08
N VAL A 72 15.02 3.31 -2.79
CA VAL A 72 14.35 2.24 -2.02
C VAL A 72 13.00 1.88 -2.65
N LEU A 73 12.16 2.87 -2.98
CA LEU A 73 10.84 2.60 -3.54
C LEU A 73 10.89 2.02 -4.96
N SER A 74 11.89 2.40 -5.76
CA SER A 74 12.14 1.75 -7.05
C SER A 74 12.49 0.27 -6.86
N MET A 75 13.40 -0.04 -5.91
CA MET A 75 13.77 -1.41 -5.58
C MET A 75 12.57 -2.23 -5.06
N VAL A 76 11.71 -1.62 -4.23
CA VAL A 76 10.49 -2.26 -3.74
C VAL A 76 9.55 -2.60 -4.90
N ALA A 77 9.27 -1.66 -5.80
CA ALA A 77 8.43 -1.92 -6.97
C ALA A 77 8.99 -3.05 -7.83
N ASP A 78 10.30 -3.03 -8.13
CA ASP A 78 10.95 -4.07 -8.93
C ASP A 78 10.90 -5.45 -8.27
N ARG A 79 11.10 -5.52 -6.94
CA ARG A 79 11.04 -6.77 -6.18
C ARG A 79 9.62 -7.30 -6.04
N LEU A 80 8.60 -6.45 -5.90
CA LEU A 80 7.20 -6.89 -5.86
C LEU A 80 6.76 -7.57 -7.16
N ARG A 81 7.35 -7.20 -8.30
CA ARG A 81 7.13 -7.86 -9.60
C ARG A 81 7.98 -9.11 -9.83
N SER A 82 8.90 -9.42 -8.93
CA SER A 82 9.84 -10.52 -9.11
C SER A 82 9.18 -11.86 -8.83
N LYS A 83 9.61 -12.91 -9.55
CA LYS A 83 9.07 -14.28 -9.40
C LYS A 83 9.02 -14.77 -7.95
N PRO A 84 10.06 -14.58 -7.10
CA PRO A 84 9.99 -15.02 -5.70
C PRO A 84 8.82 -14.41 -4.90
N VAL A 85 8.35 -13.23 -5.30
CA VAL A 85 7.21 -12.55 -4.65
C VAL A 85 5.89 -12.93 -5.33
N THR A 86 5.86 -13.07 -6.66
CA THR A 86 4.61 -13.36 -7.38
C THR A 86 4.26 -14.84 -7.46
N GLU A 87 5.18 -15.74 -7.10
CA GLU A 87 4.97 -17.18 -7.16
C GLU A 87 3.70 -17.59 -6.39
N GLY A 88 2.83 -18.33 -7.10
CA GLY A 88 1.56 -18.82 -6.57
C GLY A 88 0.42 -17.80 -6.58
N VAL A 89 0.65 -16.59 -7.08
CA VAL A 89 -0.39 -15.54 -7.23
C VAL A 89 -0.44 -14.92 -8.63
N ASP A 90 0.32 -15.44 -9.60
CA ASP A 90 0.43 -14.87 -10.95
C ASP A 90 -0.94 -14.73 -11.66
N GLU A 91 -1.80 -15.75 -11.56
CA GLU A 91 -3.16 -15.69 -12.15
C GLU A 91 -4.03 -14.62 -11.48
N HIS A 92 -3.89 -14.46 -10.16
CA HIS A 92 -4.62 -13.45 -9.41
C HIS A 92 -4.14 -12.03 -9.77
N LEU A 93 -2.83 -11.83 -9.89
CA LEU A 93 -2.23 -10.56 -10.31
C LEU A 93 -2.66 -10.20 -11.74
N LYS A 94 -2.68 -11.16 -12.65
CA LYS A 94 -3.18 -10.95 -14.01
C LYS A 94 -4.66 -10.57 -14.04
N ALA A 95 -5.50 -11.25 -13.26
CA ALA A 95 -6.92 -10.93 -13.19
C ALA A 95 -7.17 -9.53 -12.61
N LEU A 96 -6.38 -9.12 -11.60
CA LEU A 96 -6.42 -7.76 -11.07
C LEU A 96 -5.99 -6.73 -12.12
N GLU A 97 -4.91 -6.98 -12.86
CA GLU A 97 -4.46 -6.12 -13.95
C GLU A 97 -5.52 -5.95 -15.06
N GLU A 98 -6.25 -7.01 -15.40
CA GLU A 98 -7.35 -6.96 -16.38
C GLU A 98 -8.57 -6.15 -15.90
N LEU A 99 -8.83 -6.16 -14.60
CA LEU A 99 -9.92 -5.40 -13.97
C LEU A 99 -9.53 -3.95 -13.68
N GLU A 100 -8.25 -3.66 -13.56
CA GLU A 100 -7.72 -2.31 -13.45
C GLU A 100 -7.94 -1.57 -14.78
N LEU A 101 -8.82 -0.58 -14.77
CA LEU A 101 -8.85 0.41 -15.83
C LEU A 101 -7.54 1.22 -15.78
N ARG A 102 -7.07 1.70 -16.94
CA ARG A 102 -5.82 2.47 -17.15
C ARG A 102 -5.59 3.70 -16.22
N SER A 103 -6.50 3.96 -15.30
CA SER A 103 -6.56 5.04 -14.30
C SER A 103 -5.63 4.81 -13.09
N THR A 104 -5.05 3.62 -12.93
CA THR A 104 -4.22 3.29 -11.76
C THR A 104 -2.93 4.09 -11.64
N GLY A 105 -2.45 4.76 -12.69
CA GLY A 105 -1.22 5.56 -12.70
C GLY A 105 -1.18 6.77 -11.76
N SER A 106 -2.31 7.19 -11.18
CA SER A 106 -2.43 8.33 -10.28
C SER A 106 -3.11 8.02 -8.93
N TRP A 107 -3.19 6.74 -8.56
CA TRP A 107 -3.85 6.27 -7.32
C TRP A 107 -3.45 7.06 -6.07
N ALA A 108 -2.17 7.34 -5.85
CA ALA A 108 -1.68 8.01 -4.64
C ALA A 108 -2.19 9.45 -4.47
N ILE A 109 -2.67 10.09 -5.54
CA ILE A 109 -3.04 11.51 -5.55
C ILE A 109 -4.47 11.80 -6.04
N VAL A 110 -5.07 10.91 -6.83
CA VAL A 110 -6.39 11.11 -7.41
C VAL A 110 -7.42 10.28 -6.65
N ALA A 111 -8.30 10.95 -5.91
CA ALA A 111 -9.33 10.29 -5.10
C ALA A 111 -10.24 9.35 -5.92
N SER A 112 -10.57 9.71 -7.16
CA SER A 112 -11.38 8.83 -8.03
C SER A 112 -10.63 7.55 -8.40
N ALA A 113 -9.31 7.60 -8.61
CA ALA A 113 -8.48 6.42 -8.87
C ALA A 113 -8.35 5.54 -7.61
N GLN A 114 -8.33 6.14 -6.41
CA GLN A 114 -8.39 5.39 -5.15
C GLN A 114 -9.70 4.62 -5.03
N THR A 115 -10.83 5.32 -5.17
CA THR A 115 -12.16 4.73 -5.11
C THR A 115 -12.36 3.63 -6.14
N GLU A 116 -11.87 3.85 -7.37
CA GLU A 116 -11.93 2.88 -8.46
C GLU A 116 -11.16 1.59 -8.12
N TRP A 117 -9.91 1.71 -7.66
CA TRP A 117 -9.12 0.55 -7.25
C TRP A 117 -9.73 -0.18 -6.05
N ILE A 118 -10.23 0.55 -5.04
CA ILE A 118 -10.91 -0.04 -3.88
C ILE A 118 -12.10 -0.87 -4.33
N THR A 119 -12.93 -0.29 -5.20
CA THR A 119 -14.10 -0.97 -5.77
C THR A 119 -13.70 -2.22 -6.55
N THR A 120 -12.63 -2.14 -7.35
CA THR A 120 -12.10 -3.27 -8.12
C THR A 120 -11.58 -4.38 -7.19
N ALA A 121 -10.80 -4.04 -6.17
CA ALA A 121 -10.25 -5.01 -5.23
C ALA A 121 -11.35 -5.73 -4.43
N ILE A 122 -12.35 -5.00 -3.94
CA ILE A 122 -13.51 -5.57 -3.23
C ILE A 122 -14.25 -6.54 -4.15
N ARG A 123 -14.67 -6.08 -5.34
CA ARG A 123 -15.40 -6.92 -6.31
C ARG A 123 -14.61 -8.17 -6.70
N TYR A 124 -13.30 -8.04 -6.85
CA TYR A 124 -12.43 -9.15 -7.15
C TYR A 124 -12.46 -10.20 -6.04
N LEU A 125 -12.25 -9.80 -4.78
CA LEU A 125 -12.27 -10.70 -3.64
C LEU A 125 -13.66 -11.34 -3.43
N GLU A 126 -14.73 -10.57 -3.59
CA GLU A 126 -16.11 -11.08 -3.56
C GLU A 126 -16.34 -12.13 -4.66
N GLY A 127 -15.81 -11.91 -5.86
CA GLY A 127 -15.85 -12.88 -6.95
C GLY A 127 -15.13 -14.18 -6.61
N GLN A 128 -13.95 -14.09 -5.98
CA GLN A 128 -13.20 -15.26 -5.50
C GLN A 128 -13.96 -16.00 -4.39
N ALA A 129 -14.57 -15.27 -3.45
CA ALA A 129 -15.39 -15.85 -2.40
C ALA A 129 -16.66 -16.52 -2.94
N ALA A 130 -17.30 -15.95 -3.96
CA ALA A 130 -18.50 -16.53 -4.57
C ALA A 130 -18.24 -17.89 -5.23
N ALA A 131 -17.01 -18.14 -5.69
CA ALA A 131 -16.57 -19.43 -6.24
C ALA A 131 -16.43 -20.53 -5.16
N LEU A 132 -16.41 -20.18 -3.88
CA LEU A 132 -16.34 -21.15 -2.79
C LEU A 132 -17.70 -21.82 -2.53
N PRO A 133 -17.70 -23.06 -2.00
CA PRO A 133 -18.89 -23.70 -1.46
C PRO A 133 -19.59 -22.79 -0.44
N ALA A 134 -20.92 -22.82 -0.40
CA ALA A 134 -21.70 -21.90 0.44
C ALA A 134 -21.31 -21.91 1.93
N GLY A 135 -20.87 -23.05 2.47
CA GLY A 135 -20.42 -23.18 3.86
C GLY A 135 -19.02 -22.64 4.16
N ASP A 136 -18.21 -22.38 3.12
CA ASP A 136 -16.86 -21.85 3.25
C ASP A 136 -16.78 -20.37 2.84
N ARG A 137 -17.93 -19.74 2.56
CA ARG A 137 -17.98 -18.32 2.20
C ARG A 137 -17.79 -17.47 3.45
N PRO A 138 -16.94 -16.43 3.39
CA PRO A 138 -16.81 -15.48 4.48
C PRO A 138 -18.09 -14.65 4.65
N ASP A 139 -18.20 -13.97 5.79
CA ASP A 139 -19.33 -13.11 6.12
C ASP A 139 -19.49 -11.95 5.11
N PRO A 140 -20.70 -11.40 4.94
CA PRO A 140 -20.89 -10.18 4.17
C PRO A 140 -19.96 -9.05 4.64
N TYR A 141 -19.47 -8.23 3.72
CA TYR A 141 -18.55 -7.10 3.96
C TYR A 141 -17.11 -7.46 4.40
N TRP A 142 -16.76 -8.75 4.50
CA TRP A 142 -15.38 -9.17 4.82
C TRP A 142 -14.34 -8.56 3.87
N ALA A 143 -14.70 -8.41 2.58
CA ALA A 143 -13.80 -7.90 1.56
C ALA A 143 -13.49 -6.41 1.79
N ASP A 144 -14.47 -5.62 2.26
CA ASP A 144 -14.29 -4.22 2.64
C ASP A 144 -13.26 -4.09 3.78
N ASP A 145 -13.40 -4.90 4.83
CA ASP A 145 -12.50 -4.88 5.99
C ASP A 145 -11.07 -5.30 5.60
N VAL A 146 -10.93 -6.38 4.84
CA VAL A 146 -9.63 -6.85 4.33
C VAL A 146 -8.96 -5.79 3.46
N VAL A 147 -9.70 -5.18 2.53
CA VAL A 147 -9.16 -4.15 1.63
C VAL A 147 -8.79 -2.88 2.41
N ALA A 148 -9.61 -2.45 3.37
CA ALA A 148 -9.28 -1.32 4.23
C ALA A 148 -8.01 -1.58 5.06
N GLY A 149 -7.88 -2.79 5.63
CA GLY A 149 -6.71 -3.23 6.36
C GLY A 149 -5.43 -3.26 5.52
N ILE A 150 -5.53 -3.78 4.29
CA ILE A 150 -4.43 -3.77 3.31
C ILE A 150 -4.01 -2.33 2.99
N ILE A 151 -4.95 -1.42 2.73
CA ILE A 151 -4.65 -0.01 2.42
C ILE A 151 -3.92 0.65 3.59
N ALA A 152 -4.44 0.50 4.81
CA ALA A 152 -3.80 1.07 6.00
C ALA A 152 -2.37 0.53 6.17
N SER A 153 -2.17 -0.77 5.97
CA SER A 153 -0.86 -1.42 6.07
C SER A 153 0.12 -0.89 5.01
N VAL A 154 -0.29 -0.84 3.74
CA VAL A 154 0.56 -0.36 2.65
C VAL A 154 0.92 1.11 2.83
N ARG A 155 -0.03 1.96 3.26
CA ARG A 155 0.23 3.38 3.52
C ARG A 155 1.25 3.58 4.64
N ALA A 156 1.14 2.82 5.72
CA ALA A 156 2.09 2.85 6.83
C ALA A 156 3.50 2.38 6.40
N LEU A 157 3.58 1.29 5.62
CA LEU A 157 4.85 0.67 5.22
C LEU A 157 5.58 1.41 4.10
N ILE A 158 4.84 2.05 3.18
CA ILE A 158 5.43 2.84 2.10
C ILE A 158 5.72 4.28 2.54
N GLY A 159 4.99 4.78 3.53
CA GLY A 159 5.18 6.12 4.11
C GLY A 159 4.25 7.17 3.51
N VAL A 160 3.03 6.78 3.13
CA VAL A 160 2.00 7.69 2.61
C VAL A 160 1.33 8.49 3.75
N ASP A 161 1.23 7.94 4.95
CA ASP A 161 0.55 8.61 6.08
C ASP A 161 1.44 9.62 6.84
N GLU A 162 2.76 9.41 6.91
CA GLU A 162 3.70 10.44 7.38
C GLU A 162 3.65 11.72 6.52
N LEU A 163 3.13 11.59 5.30
CA LEU A 163 2.94 12.67 4.34
C LEU A 163 1.74 13.56 4.68
N HIS A 164 0.60 12.98 5.05
CA HIS A 164 -0.61 13.72 5.45
C HIS A 164 -0.37 14.43 6.79
N ALA A 165 0.17 13.73 7.79
CA ALA A 165 0.40 14.29 9.11
C ALA A 165 1.41 15.45 9.11
N ARG A 166 2.48 15.40 8.30
CA ARG A 166 3.46 16.50 8.18
C ARG A 166 2.94 17.67 7.36
N THR A 167 2.04 17.42 6.41
CA THR A 167 1.38 18.47 5.62
C THR A 167 0.35 19.20 6.48
N GLU A 168 -0.49 18.49 7.21
CA GLU A 168 -1.43 19.07 8.19
C GLU A 168 -0.70 19.82 9.31
N ALA A 169 0.42 19.30 9.82
CA ALA A 169 1.23 20.01 10.82
C ALA A 169 1.91 21.29 10.27
N ARG A 170 2.17 21.37 8.96
CA ARG A 170 2.71 22.58 8.31
C ARG A 170 1.64 23.64 8.03
N TYR A 171 0.41 23.24 7.74
CA TYR A 171 -0.70 24.16 7.53
C TYR A 171 -1.48 24.49 8.80
N SER A 172 -1.31 23.71 9.87
CA SER A 172 -1.79 23.99 11.23
C SER A 172 -0.76 24.76 12.05
N GLY A 173 -0.05 25.71 11.42
CA GLY A 173 0.74 26.69 12.14
C GLY A 173 -0.15 27.54 13.06
N PRO A 174 0.40 28.11 14.17
CA PRO A 174 -0.41 28.91 15.08
C PRO A 174 -1.02 30.06 14.29
N VAL A 175 -2.36 30.09 14.20
CA VAL A 175 -3.09 31.26 13.75
C VAL A 175 -2.75 32.36 14.75
N LYS A 176 -1.76 33.20 14.42
CA LYS A 176 -1.58 34.48 15.08
C LYS A 176 -2.87 35.24 14.77
N ARG A 177 -3.83 35.19 15.70
CA ARG A 177 -4.91 36.16 15.75
C ARG A 177 -4.23 37.51 15.90
N ILE A 178 -4.12 38.23 14.80
CA ILE A 178 -3.90 39.67 14.85
C ILE A 178 -5.21 40.20 15.42
N THR A 179 -5.21 40.50 16.72
CA THR A 179 -6.25 41.33 17.33
C THR A 179 -6.08 42.73 16.76
N PRO A 180 -7.11 43.32 16.15
CA PRO A 180 -7.04 44.70 15.70
C PRO A 180 -7.25 45.59 16.93
N ASP A 181 -6.16 45.92 17.63
CA ASP A 181 -6.13 46.98 18.64
C ASP A 181 -4.69 47.48 18.76
N GLU A 182 -4.25 48.23 17.76
CA GLU A 182 -3.20 49.26 17.88
C GLU A 182 -3.62 50.44 16.98
N GLU A 183 -4.42 51.34 17.56
CA GLU A 183 -4.43 52.77 17.21
C GLU A 183 -3.19 53.45 17.78
#